data_AF-A0A418ZVG5-F1
#
_entry.id   AF-A0A418ZVG5-F1
#
_cell.length_a   1.000
_cell.length_b   1.000
_cell.length_c   1.000
_cell.angle_alpha   90.00
_cell.angle_beta   90.00
_cell.angle_gamma   90.00
#
_symmetry.space_group_name_H-M   'P 1'
#
loop_
_entity.id
_entity.type
_entity.pdbx_description
1 polymer ?
#
loop_
_entity_poly.entity_id
_entity_poly.type
_entity_poly.pdbx_seq_one_letter_code
_entity_poly.pdbx_strand_id
1 'polypeptide(L)'
;MKVTSFGLFWRAEEIEWFPGQGNRNEFRLLGRIGKNRPGIRVADFRRQQGIYILFDEYGPAYVGLAKGDRLGARLRDHHGDHLNGKWDRFSWFGFNPVGAASDDHGVLSLIQPRRDVTEDTSTTIGDLEALLIAAMGPKLNIQKMRFDGAEKWEQIAQWEWEETYQAKVAPTD
;
A
#
# COMPACT_ATOMS: atom_id res chain seq x y z
N MET A 1 -12.36 10.20 7.79
CA MET A 1 -11.48 9.05 7.41
C MET A 1 -10.21 9.65 6.85
N LYS A 2 -9.04 9.30 7.39
CA LYS A 2 -7.77 9.96 7.04
C LYS A 2 -6.81 8.97 6.39
N VAL A 3 -6.15 9.34 5.30
CA VAL A 3 -5.03 8.58 4.74
C VAL A 3 -3.83 8.67 5.69
N THR A 4 -3.31 7.53 6.12
CA THR A 4 -2.17 7.44 7.05
C THR A 4 -0.91 6.90 6.38
N SER A 5 -1.09 6.14 5.31
CA SER A 5 -0.01 5.59 4.49
C SER A 5 -0.47 5.40 3.06
N PHE A 6 0.44 5.50 2.10
CA PHE A 6 0.12 5.26 0.69
C PHE A 6 1.31 4.73 -0.09
N GLY A 7 1.02 3.97 -1.14
CA GLY A 7 1.98 3.51 -2.14
C GLY A 7 1.54 3.96 -3.53
N LEU A 8 2.48 4.40 -4.35
CA LEU A 8 2.20 4.91 -5.70
C LEU A 8 2.87 4.04 -6.75
N PHE A 9 2.08 3.64 -7.77
CA PHE A 9 2.54 2.93 -8.96
C PHE A 9 3.37 1.68 -8.67
N TRP A 10 2.99 0.94 -7.64
CA TRP A 10 3.57 -0.36 -7.34
C TRP A 10 3.29 -1.32 -8.51
N ARG A 11 4.27 -2.12 -8.87
CA ARG A 11 4.23 -3.09 -9.97
C ARG A 11 3.57 -4.37 -9.50
N ALA A 12 2.58 -4.85 -10.26
CA ALA A 12 1.90 -6.11 -9.98
C ALA A 12 2.86 -7.30 -10.11
N GLU A 13 3.77 -7.25 -11.07
CA GLU A 13 4.76 -8.31 -11.35
C GLU A 13 5.80 -8.51 -10.24
N GLU A 14 6.00 -7.51 -9.37
CA GLU A 14 6.99 -7.58 -8.27
C GLU A 14 6.43 -8.22 -7.00
N ILE A 15 5.20 -8.73 -7.05
CA ILE A 15 4.48 -9.33 -5.93
C ILE A 15 4.19 -10.80 -6.21
N GLU A 16 4.54 -11.66 -5.25
CA GLU A 16 4.17 -13.08 -5.28
C GLU A 16 2.71 -13.25 -4.83
N TRP A 17 1.78 -13.17 -5.77
CA TRP A 17 0.33 -13.23 -5.51
C TRP A 17 -0.15 -14.63 -5.08
N PHE A 18 0.54 -15.69 -5.52
CA PHE A 18 0.09 -17.07 -5.40
C PHE A 18 1.23 -18.02 -4.98
N PRO A 19 1.79 -17.87 -3.76
CA PRO A 19 2.96 -18.63 -3.29
C PRO A 19 2.73 -20.16 -3.08
N GLY A 20 1.63 -20.73 -3.57
CA GLY A 20 1.34 -22.16 -3.49
C GLY A 20 0.53 -22.62 -2.26
N GLN A 21 0.12 -23.89 -2.27
CA GLN A 21 -0.64 -24.50 -1.17
C GLN A 21 0.27 -24.76 0.04
N GLY A 22 -0.17 -24.39 1.24
CA GLY A 22 0.63 -24.42 2.48
C GLY A 22 1.19 -23.05 2.88
N ASN A 23 1.41 -22.18 1.90
CA ASN A 23 2.09 -20.90 2.05
C ASN A 23 1.15 -19.69 1.98
N ARG A 24 -0.13 -19.86 2.36
CA ARG A 24 -1.13 -18.76 2.29
C ARG A 24 -0.73 -17.52 3.09
N ASN A 25 0.12 -17.70 4.08
CA ASN A 25 0.71 -16.63 4.89
C ASN A 25 2.03 -16.10 4.32
N GLU A 26 2.40 -16.38 3.07
CA GLU A 26 3.59 -15.82 2.40
C GLU A 26 3.23 -14.67 1.44
N PHE A 27 1.99 -14.60 0.94
CA PHE A 27 1.56 -13.41 0.18
C PHE A 27 1.72 -12.18 1.07
N ARG A 28 2.52 -11.22 0.60
CA ARG A 28 2.85 -9.97 1.29
C ARG A 28 2.72 -8.80 0.34
N LEU A 29 2.30 -7.65 0.88
CA LEU A 29 2.33 -6.37 0.18
C LEU A 29 3.36 -5.48 0.86
N LEU A 30 4.65 -5.80 0.67
CA LEU A 30 5.73 -5.15 1.42
C LEU A 30 6.06 -3.77 0.88
N GLY A 31 6.10 -2.80 1.79
CA GLY A 31 6.62 -1.48 1.52
C GLY A 31 7.72 -1.12 2.50
N ARG A 32 8.53 -0.13 2.13
CA ARG A 32 9.59 0.43 2.98
C ARG A 32 9.63 1.94 3.03
N ILE A 33 10.29 2.43 4.07
CA ILE A 33 10.77 3.80 4.21
C ILE A 33 12.22 3.78 4.67
N GLY A 34 13.05 4.64 4.09
CA GLY A 34 14.43 4.84 4.54
C GLY A 34 15.45 3.86 3.96
N LYS A 35 15.33 3.48 2.67
CA LYS A 35 16.27 2.60 1.92
C LYS A 35 17.75 2.77 2.28
N ASN A 36 18.20 4.01 2.41
CA ASN A 36 19.61 4.39 2.61
C ASN A 36 19.90 4.90 4.03
N ARG A 37 19.08 4.58 5.04
CA ARG A 37 19.24 5.08 6.41
C ARG A 37 19.37 3.93 7.42
N PRO A 38 20.15 4.10 8.51
CA PRO A 38 20.02 3.25 9.69
C PRO A 38 18.56 3.30 10.20
N GLY A 39 17.96 2.16 10.47
CA GLY A 39 16.54 2.08 10.87
C GLY A 39 15.56 2.12 9.70
N ILE A 40 15.84 1.34 8.64
CA ILE A 40 14.85 1.06 7.60
C ILE A 40 13.59 0.47 8.24
N ARG A 41 12.43 0.95 7.80
CA ARG A 41 11.14 0.41 8.21
C ARG A 41 10.57 -0.38 7.06
N VAL A 42 10.11 -1.59 7.35
CA VAL A 42 9.37 -2.45 6.42
C VAL A 42 8.02 -2.76 7.03
N ALA A 43 6.95 -2.71 6.24
CA ALA A 43 5.60 -3.01 6.69
C ALA A 43 4.83 -3.81 5.63
N ASP A 44 3.88 -4.62 6.07
CA ASP A 44 2.99 -5.40 5.21
C ASP A 44 1.60 -4.74 5.09
N PHE A 45 1.27 -4.29 3.90
CA PHE A 45 0.05 -3.54 3.61
C PHE A 45 -1.11 -4.41 3.12
N ARG A 46 -0.97 -5.74 3.05
CA ARG A 46 -2.02 -6.61 2.50
C ARG A 46 -3.33 -6.54 3.28
N ARG A 47 -3.26 -6.20 4.58
CA ARG A 47 -4.39 -6.06 5.51
C ARG A 47 -4.88 -4.63 5.66
N GLN A 48 -4.54 -3.74 4.73
CA GLN A 48 -4.98 -2.36 4.79
C GLN A 48 -6.48 -2.24 4.47
N GLN A 49 -7.12 -1.23 5.05
CA GLN A 49 -8.40 -0.67 4.61
C GLN A 49 -8.11 0.61 3.82
N GLY A 50 -8.70 0.79 2.64
CA GLY A 50 -8.26 1.88 1.79
C GLY A 50 -8.93 1.97 0.44
N ILE A 51 -8.49 2.94 -0.33
CA ILE A 51 -8.78 3.06 -1.75
C ILE A 51 -7.57 2.55 -2.53
N TYR A 52 -7.80 1.91 -3.66
CA TYR A 52 -6.75 1.57 -4.62
C TYR A 52 -7.17 1.93 -6.02
N ILE A 53 -6.17 2.20 -6.85
CA ILE A 53 -6.31 2.55 -8.25
C ILE A 53 -5.46 1.56 -9.03
N LEU A 54 -6.04 0.89 -10.01
CA LEU A 54 -5.33 0.05 -10.97
C LEU A 54 -5.02 0.87 -12.21
N PHE A 55 -3.81 0.70 -12.73
CA PHE A 55 -3.34 1.39 -13.92
C PHE A 55 -3.02 0.37 -15.01
N ASP A 56 -3.37 0.72 -16.24
CA ASP A 56 -2.88 0.08 -17.45
C ASP A 56 -1.80 0.95 -18.12
N GLU A 57 -1.53 0.69 -19.40
CA GLU A 57 -0.59 1.46 -20.22
C GLU A 57 -1.05 2.90 -20.52
N TYR A 58 -2.36 3.18 -20.46
CA TYR A 58 -2.96 4.48 -20.78
C TYR A 58 -3.23 5.35 -19.55
N GLY A 59 -3.30 4.75 -18.36
CA GLY A 59 -3.50 5.48 -17.11
C GLY A 59 -4.37 4.71 -16.12
N PRO A 60 -5.12 5.41 -15.24
CA PRO A 60 -6.06 4.77 -14.32
C PRO A 60 -7.16 4.05 -15.09
N ALA A 61 -7.27 2.74 -14.90
CA ALA A 61 -8.28 1.89 -15.54
C ALA A 61 -9.42 1.53 -14.56
N TYR A 62 -9.14 1.48 -13.26
CA TYR A 62 -10.12 1.09 -12.25
C TYR A 62 -9.82 1.71 -10.89
N VAL A 63 -10.89 2.04 -10.14
CA VAL A 63 -10.80 2.49 -8.75
C VAL A 63 -11.65 1.58 -7.88
N GLY A 64 -11.07 1.09 -6.79
CA GLY A 64 -11.74 0.20 -5.86
C GLY A 64 -11.60 0.63 -4.40
N LEU A 65 -12.60 0.25 -3.60
CA LEU A 65 -12.61 0.43 -2.15
C LEU A 65 -12.41 -0.93 -1.46
N ALA A 66 -11.37 -1.02 -0.63
CA ALA A 66 -11.14 -2.15 0.27
C ALA A 66 -11.66 -1.81 1.66
N LYS A 67 -12.74 -2.49 2.08
CA LYS A 67 -13.32 -2.38 3.44
C LYS A 67 -12.74 -3.46 4.35
N GLY A 68 -12.45 -3.10 5.60
CA GLY A 68 -11.75 -3.96 6.56
C GLY A 68 -10.35 -4.33 6.06
N ASP A 69 -9.83 -5.47 6.52
CA ASP A 69 -8.45 -5.88 6.27
C ASP A 69 -8.27 -6.60 4.92
N ARG A 70 -8.75 -5.99 3.83
CA ARG A 70 -8.96 -6.68 2.54
C ARG A 70 -8.25 -6.06 1.33
N LEU A 71 -7.38 -5.06 1.48
CA LEU A 71 -6.71 -4.43 0.34
C LEU A 71 -5.99 -5.46 -0.54
N GLY A 72 -5.08 -6.24 0.04
CA GLY A 72 -4.29 -7.23 -0.70
C GLY A 72 -5.16 -8.35 -1.28
N ALA A 73 -6.21 -8.77 -0.56
CA ALA A 73 -7.16 -9.75 -1.09
C ALA A 73 -7.89 -9.22 -2.34
N ARG A 74 -8.38 -7.97 -2.29
CA ARG A 74 -9.04 -7.34 -3.44
C ARG A 74 -8.13 -7.16 -4.64
N LEU A 75 -6.88 -6.76 -4.42
CA LEU A 75 -5.89 -6.66 -5.50
C LEU A 75 -5.62 -8.04 -6.12
N ARG A 76 -5.48 -9.08 -5.28
CA ARG A 76 -5.28 -10.46 -5.75
C ARG A 76 -6.48 -11.00 -6.54
N ASP A 77 -7.70 -10.69 -6.12
CA ASP A 77 -8.92 -11.14 -6.80
C ASP A 77 -8.97 -10.66 -8.26
N HIS A 78 -8.37 -9.50 -8.57
CA HIS A 78 -8.30 -8.93 -9.92
C HIS A 78 -7.40 -9.69 -10.90
N HIS A 79 -6.68 -10.73 -10.43
CA HIS A 79 -6.00 -11.70 -11.30
C HIS A 79 -6.93 -12.84 -11.76
N GLY A 80 -8.13 -12.95 -11.21
CA GLY A 80 -9.09 -14.01 -11.55
C GLY A 80 -10.42 -13.50 -12.10
N ASP A 81 -10.64 -12.18 -12.09
CA ASP A 81 -11.91 -11.58 -12.46
C ASP A 81 -11.85 -10.88 -13.84
N HIS A 82 -12.90 -10.10 -14.16
CA HIS A 82 -13.00 -9.35 -15.41
C HIS A 82 -11.92 -8.29 -15.67
N LEU A 83 -11.09 -7.94 -14.66
CA LEU A 83 -9.94 -7.03 -14.77
C LEU A 83 -8.62 -7.78 -15.00
N ASN A 84 -8.62 -9.10 -14.99
CA ASN A 84 -7.42 -9.90 -15.21
C ASN A 84 -6.73 -9.52 -16.53
N GLY A 85 -5.40 -9.28 -16.45
CA GLY A 85 -4.57 -8.88 -17.59
C GLY A 85 -4.81 -7.45 -18.09
N LYS A 86 -5.61 -6.63 -17.40
CA LYS A 86 -5.94 -5.25 -17.80
C LYS A 86 -5.26 -4.18 -16.93
N TRP A 87 -4.29 -4.58 -16.12
CA TRP A 87 -3.52 -3.67 -15.27
C TRP A 87 -2.14 -4.26 -14.99
N ASP A 88 -1.15 -3.38 -14.84
CA ASP A 88 0.25 -3.74 -14.57
C ASP A 88 0.81 -3.03 -13.32
N ARG A 89 0.14 -1.95 -12.90
CA ARG A 89 0.52 -1.12 -11.75
C ARG A 89 -0.70 -0.78 -10.91
N PHE A 90 -0.45 -0.44 -9.66
CA PHE A 90 -1.48 0.04 -8.75
C PHE A 90 -0.94 1.07 -7.75
N SER A 91 -1.82 1.97 -7.34
CA SER A 91 -1.60 2.86 -6.19
C SER A 91 -2.60 2.50 -5.10
N TRP A 92 -2.23 2.67 -3.84
CA TRP A 92 -3.11 2.41 -2.71
C TRP A 92 -2.97 3.48 -1.63
N PHE A 93 -4.07 3.75 -0.94
CA PHE A 93 -4.21 4.82 0.06
C PHE A 93 -4.91 4.24 1.28
N GLY A 94 -4.14 4.01 2.33
CA GLY A 94 -4.54 3.26 3.51
C GLY A 94 -5.00 4.15 4.67
N PHE A 95 -5.95 3.63 5.43
CA PHE A 95 -6.53 4.32 6.60
C PHE A 95 -6.00 3.76 7.93
N ASN A 96 -5.55 2.51 7.96
CA ASN A 96 -4.93 1.87 9.13
C ASN A 96 -3.49 2.40 9.30
N PRO A 97 -3.15 3.04 10.44
CA PRO A 97 -1.78 3.43 10.74
C PRO A 97 -0.83 2.25 10.78
N VAL A 98 0.44 2.51 10.47
CA VAL A 98 1.53 1.56 10.73
C VAL A 98 1.89 1.61 12.20
N GLY A 99 1.88 0.44 12.86
CA GLY A 99 2.19 0.29 14.27
C GLY A 99 3.67 0.16 14.56
N ALA A 100 4.00 0.09 15.85
CA ALA A 100 5.36 -0.17 16.34
C ALA A 100 5.66 -1.67 16.51
N ALA A 101 4.64 -2.53 16.53
CA ALA A 101 4.84 -3.97 16.64
C ALA A 101 5.30 -4.56 15.31
N SER A 102 6.29 -5.45 15.37
CA SER A 102 6.79 -6.22 14.23
C SER A 102 6.53 -7.71 14.40
N ASP A 103 6.52 -8.45 13.29
CA ASP A 103 6.61 -9.90 13.32
C ASP A 103 8.07 -10.38 13.58
N ASP A 104 8.27 -11.70 13.57
CA ASP A 104 9.57 -12.35 13.80
C ASP A 104 10.63 -11.97 12.75
N HIS A 105 10.23 -11.34 11.64
CA HIS A 105 11.12 -10.83 10.60
C HIS A 105 11.32 -9.31 10.68
N GLY A 106 10.81 -8.64 11.72
CA GLY A 106 10.91 -7.19 11.87
C GLY A 106 9.96 -6.41 10.96
N VAL A 107 8.98 -7.07 10.34
CA VAL A 107 7.98 -6.42 9.49
C VAL A 107 6.89 -5.79 10.35
N LEU A 108 6.74 -4.48 10.26
CA LEU A 108 5.77 -3.71 11.03
C LEU A 108 4.34 -4.07 10.62
N SER A 109 3.48 -4.22 11.63
CA SER A 109 2.06 -4.52 11.48
C SER A 109 1.21 -3.26 11.42
N LEU A 110 0.05 -3.37 10.75
CA LEU A 110 -0.98 -2.33 10.76
C LEU A 110 -1.81 -2.39 12.05
N ILE A 111 -2.23 -1.24 12.55
CA ILE A 111 -3.15 -1.13 13.68
C ILE A 111 -4.50 -0.65 13.16
N GLN A 112 -5.60 -1.25 13.61
CA GLN A 112 -6.93 -0.73 13.26
C GLN A 112 -7.09 0.70 13.78
N PRO A 113 -7.61 1.64 12.95
CA PRO A 113 -7.82 3.00 13.38
C PRO A 113 -8.81 3.02 14.54
N ARG A 114 -8.58 3.88 15.52
CA ARG A 114 -9.55 4.13 16.59
C ARG A 114 -10.87 4.53 15.93
N ARG A 115 -11.97 3.87 16.32
CA ARG A 115 -13.32 4.13 15.76
C ARG A 115 -13.79 5.58 15.99
N ASP A 116 -13.12 6.32 16.86
CA ASP A 116 -13.46 7.69 17.27
C ASP A 116 -12.72 8.78 16.48
N VAL A 117 -12.55 8.63 15.16
CA VAL A 117 -12.16 9.77 14.32
C VAL A 117 -13.44 10.47 13.89
N THR A 118 -13.89 11.41 14.72
CA THR A 118 -14.88 12.42 14.34
C THR A 118 -14.56 12.97 12.95
N GLU A 119 -15.57 13.02 12.09
CA GLU A 119 -15.51 13.51 10.72
C GLU A 119 -15.03 14.96 10.67
N ASP A 120 -13.71 15.17 10.61
CA ASP A 120 -13.19 16.44 10.13
C ASP A 120 -13.31 16.46 8.61
N THR A 121 -14.36 17.13 8.14
CA THR A 121 -14.70 17.28 6.72
C THR A 121 -13.55 17.87 5.92
N SER A 122 -12.72 18.74 6.52
CA SER A 122 -11.60 19.38 5.83
C SER A 122 -10.48 18.39 5.46
N THR A 123 -10.16 17.48 6.38
CA THR A 123 -9.18 16.40 6.14
C THR A 123 -9.69 15.44 5.05
N THR A 124 -11.00 15.17 5.06
CA THR A 124 -11.63 14.29 4.07
C THR A 124 -11.61 14.92 2.66
N ILE A 125 -11.82 16.23 2.54
CA ILE A 125 -11.75 16.95 1.26
C ILE A 125 -10.32 16.96 0.70
N GLY A 126 -9.32 17.25 1.53
CA GLY A 126 -7.92 17.25 1.10
C GLY A 126 -7.44 15.87 0.66
N ASP A 127 -7.82 14.81 1.38
CA ASP A 127 -7.49 13.44 1.00
C ASP A 127 -8.18 13.02 -0.31
N LEU A 128 -9.42 13.46 -0.55
CA LEU A 128 -10.14 13.23 -1.81
C LEU A 128 -9.49 13.98 -2.98
N GLU A 129 -9.09 15.24 -2.78
CA GLU A 129 -8.37 16.02 -3.79
C GLU A 129 -7.02 15.37 -4.13
N ALA A 130 -6.23 15.01 -3.13
CA ALA A 130 -4.95 14.33 -3.32
C ALA A 130 -5.12 12.99 -4.06
N LEU A 131 -6.15 12.21 -3.73
CA LEU A 131 -6.52 11.00 -4.44
C LEU A 131 -6.89 11.26 -5.90
N LEU A 132 -7.69 12.30 -6.17
CA LEU A 132 -8.10 12.69 -7.53
C LEU A 132 -6.90 13.15 -8.37
N ILE A 133 -5.95 13.90 -7.77
CA ILE A 133 -4.69 14.28 -8.43
C ILE A 133 -3.85 13.03 -8.73
N ALA A 134 -3.77 12.10 -7.78
CA ALA A 134 -3.03 10.84 -7.94
C ALA A 134 -3.57 9.98 -9.07
N ALA A 135 -4.90 9.88 -9.13
CA ALA A 135 -5.60 9.18 -10.17
C ALA A 135 -5.37 9.88 -11.51
N MET A 136 -5.84 11.13 -11.65
CA MET A 136 -6.00 11.73 -12.98
C MET A 136 -4.71 12.27 -13.59
N GLY A 137 -3.61 12.37 -12.82
CA GLY A 137 -2.34 12.98 -13.26
C GLY A 137 -2.52 14.29 -14.04
N PRO A 138 -3.39 15.23 -13.61
CA PRO A 138 -3.80 16.36 -14.43
C PRO A 138 -2.61 17.28 -14.73
N LYS A 139 -2.35 17.50 -16.03
CA LYS A 139 -1.17 18.24 -16.55
C LYS A 139 -1.02 19.67 -16.02
N LEU A 140 -2.09 20.26 -15.49
CA LEU A 140 -2.14 21.65 -15.02
C LEU A 140 -2.08 21.78 -13.49
N ASN A 141 -2.01 20.67 -12.75
CA ASN A 141 -1.81 20.76 -11.30
C ASN A 141 -0.35 21.10 -11.00
N ILE A 142 -0.12 22.37 -10.66
CA ILE A 142 1.20 22.89 -10.28
C ILE A 142 1.56 22.46 -8.85
N GLN A 143 0.57 22.29 -7.97
CA GLN A 143 0.80 21.78 -6.61
C GLN A 143 0.95 20.26 -6.60
N LYS A 144 2.02 19.79 -5.97
CA LYS A 144 2.23 18.37 -5.69
C LYS A 144 1.16 17.87 -4.73
N MET A 145 0.66 16.66 -4.99
CA MET A 145 -0.20 15.90 -4.08
C MET A 145 0.37 15.89 -2.65
N ARG A 146 -0.48 16.20 -1.67
CA ARG A 146 -0.09 16.26 -0.26
C ARG A 146 -1.17 15.61 0.60
N PHE A 147 -0.82 14.51 1.26
CA PHE A 147 -1.62 13.92 2.33
C PHE A 147 -1.01 14.36 3.67
N ASP A 148 -1.72 15.17 4.44
CA ASP A 148 -1.18 15.75 5.67
C ASP A 148 -0.97 14.68 6.75
N GLY A 149 0.29 14.36 7.04
CA GLY A 149 0.66 13.36 8.04
C GLY A 149 0.50 11.91 7.58
N ALA A 150 0.40 11.66 6.26
CA ALA A 150 0.52 10.32 5.71
C ALA A 150 1.95 10.04 5.23
N GLU A 151 2.39 8.79 5.38
CA GLU A 151 3.70 8.37 4.92
C GLU A 151 3.63 7.69 3.54
N LYS A 152 4.51 8.09 2.63
CA LYS A 152 4.70 7.38 1.35
C LYS A 152 5.59 6.17 1.56
N TRP A 153 5.13 5.00 1.13
CA TRP A 153 5.88 3.76 1.16
C TRP A 153 6.30 3.35 -0.24
N GLU A 154 7.57 2.97 -0.39
CA GLU A 154 8.13 2.46 -1.63
C GLU A 154 8.00 0.93 -1.64
N GLN A 155 7.62 0.35 -2.78
CA GLN A 155 7.49 -1.10 -2.91
C GLN A 155 8.81 -1.80 -2.58
N ILE A 156 8.69 -2.99 -2.01
CA ILE A 156 9.76 -3.99 -1.95
C ILE A 156 9.36 -5.12 -2.90
N ALA A 157 10.19 -5.36 -3.92
CA ALA A 157 10.03 -6.53 -4.77
C ALA A 157 10.37 -7.82 -4.00
N GLN A 158 9.81 -8.95 -4.42
CA GLN A 158 10.08 -10.24 -3.75
C GLN A 158 11.58 -10.55 -3.61
N TRP A 159 12.35 -10.40 -4.69
CA TRP A 159 13.79 -10.64 -4.67
C TRP A 159 14.53 -9.67 -3.73
N GLU A 160 14.10 -8.41 -3.66
CA GLU A 160 14.69 -7.43 -2.72
C GLU A 160 14.42 -7.82 -1.26
N TRP A 161 13.27 -8.40 -0.98
CA TRP A 161 12.93 -8.90 0.36
C TRP A 161 13.89 -10.02 0.76
N GLU A 162 13.97 -11.06 -0.07
CA GLU A 162 14.75 -12.28 0.18
C GLU A 162 16.26 -11.99 0.29
N GLU A 163 16.81 -11.15 -0.60
CA GLU A 163 18.26 -10.92 -0.65
C GLU A 163 18.75 -9.78 0.24
N THR A 164 17.90 -8.80 0.57
CA THR A 164 18.34 -7.55 1.19
C THR A 164 17.58 -7.18 2.46
N TYR A 165 16.26 -7.06 2.41
CA TYR A 165 15.54 -6.42 3.51
C TYR A 165 15.28 -7.36 4.68
N GLN A 166 15.06 -8.65 4.44
CA GLN A 166 14.82 -9.62 5.51
C GLN A 166 15.96 -9.61 6.55
N ALA A 167 17.22 -9.62 6.10
CA ALA A 167 18.37 -9.54 6.99
C ALA A 167 18.54 -8.16 7.65
N LYS A 168 18.13 -7.07 6.98
CA LYS A 168 18.28 -5.70 7.49
C LYS A 168 17.28 -5.33 8.58
N VAL A 169 16.11 -5.97 8.60
CA VAL A 169 15.06 -5.68 9.58
C VAL A 169 14.89 -6.76 10.63
N ALA A 170 15.55 -7.92 10.49
CA ALA A 170 15.50 -8.99 11.46
C ALA A 170 15.78 -8.46 12.89
N PRO A 171 14.97 -8.85 13.90
CA PRO A 171 15.22 -8.49 15.29
C PRO A 171 16.63 -8.92 15.69
N THR A 172 17.39 -8.04 16.33
CA THR A 172 18.67 -8.41 16.95
C THR A 172 18.38 -9.20 18.23
N ASP A 173 18.95 -10.40 18.35
CA ASP A 173 18.95 -11.20 19.59
C ASP A 173 19.60 -10.46 20.77
#